data_AF-A0A3P8GXM2-F1
#
_entry.id   AF-A0A3P8GXM2-F1
#
_cell.length_a   1.000
_cell.length_b   1.000
_cell.length_c   1.000
_cell.angle_alpha   90.00
_cell.angle_beta   90.00
_cell.angle_gamma   90.00
#
_symmetry.space_group_name_H-M   'P 1'
#
loop_
_entity.id
_entity.type
_entity.pdbx_description
1 polymer ?
#
loop_
_entity_poly.entity_id
_entity_poly.type
_entity_poly.pdbx_seq_one_letter_code
_entity_poly.pdbx_strand_id
1 'polypeptide(L)'
;MEQTFKKLVYFIGPPRNYGLSDEEIEKQRLIVEKQRIEFERAEEERLKQEIETAEAERNRRIKEWKEKQEALEKEEEDLLNKEAEPLRAYLRKHIMPVLAKGLTECVRKRPDDPLDFLVSIY
;
A
#
# COMPACT_ATOMS: atom_id res chain seq x y z
N MET A 1 -10.94 -11.24 79.31
CA MET A 1 -11.08 -10.84 77.88
C MET A 1 -12.43 -11.26 77.33
N GLU A 2 -12.84 -12.53 77.42
CA GLU A 2 -14.13 -13.00 76.90
C GLU A 2 -15.37 -12.37 77.55
N GLN A 3 -15.39 -12.18 78.88
CA GLN A 3 -16.56 -11.59 79.56
C GLN A 3 -16.79 -10.12 79.17
N THR A 4 -15.72 -9.35 78.98
CA THR A 4 -15.79 -7.94 78.56
C THR A 4 -16.32 -7.84 77.13
N PHE A 5 -15.85 -8.72 76.25
CA PHE A 5 -16.31 -8.80 74.86
C PHE A 5 -17.81 -9.14 74.75
N LYS A 6 -18.29 -10.13 75.53
CA LYS A 6 -19.72 -10.49 75.56
C LYS A 6 -20.63 -9.34 76.02
N LYS A 7 -20.20 -8.55 77.01
CA LYS A 7 -20.94 -7.36 77.46
C LYS A 7 -20.97 -6.27 76.39
N LEU A 8 -19.87 -6.09 75.67
CA LEU A 8 -19.77 -5.14 74.55
C LEU A 8 -20.73 -5.51 73.42
N VAL A 9 -20.77 -6.77 73.02
CA VAL A 9 -21.67 -7.28 71.97
C VAL A 9 -23.15 -7.20 72.39
N TYR A 10 -23.47 -7.39 73.68
CA TYR A 10 -24.84 -7.23 74.17
C TYR A 10 -25.34 -5.78 74.07
N PHE A 11 -24.48 -4.80 74.36
CA PHE A 11 -24.84 -3.38 74.31
C PHE A 11 -24.79 -2.77 72.90
N ILE A 12 -23.81 -3.16 72.08
CA ILE A 12 -23.55 -2.56 70.76
C ILE A 12 -24.15 -3.41 69.63
N GLY A 13 -24.41 -4.70 69.87
CA GLY A 13 -24.86 -5.68 68.87
C GLY A 13 -23.71 -6.52 68.29
N PRO A 14 -24.02 -7.59 67.55
CA PRO A 14 -23.02 -8.38 66.84
C PRO A 14 -22.24 -7.50 65.84
N PRO A 15 -20.95 -7.82 65.57
CA PRO A 15 -20.17 -7.10 64.57
C PRO A 15 -20.91 -7.11 63.23
N ARG A 16 -21.32 -5.94 62.76
CA ARG A 16 -21.90 -5.81 61.43
C ARG A 16 -20.75 -5.72 60.45
N ASN A 17 -20.63 -6.73 59.58
CA ASN A 17 -19.68 -6.71 58.49
C ASN A 17 -20.16 -5.69 57.45
N TYR A 18 -19.74 -4.43 57.59
CA TYR A 18 -20.09 -3.34 56.68
C TYR A 18 -19.17 -3.25 55.45
N GLY A 19 -18.21 -4.18 55.33
CA GLY A 19 -17.38 -4.33 54.14
C GLY A 19 -18.08 -5.22 53.09
N LEU A 20 -17.68 -5.04 51.83
CA LEU A 20 -18.05 -5.95 50.74
C LEU A 20 -17.62 -7.38 51.10
N SER A 21 -18.46 -8.36 50.79
CA SER A 21 -18.08 -9.76 50.93
C SER A 21 -16.96 -10.10 49.93
N ASP A 22 -16.16 -11.11 50.23
CA ASP A 22 -15.09 -11.57 49.33
C ASP A 22 -15.64 -11.92 47.93
N GLU A 23 -16.87 -12.42 47.84
CA GLU A 23 -17.55 -12.69 46.57
C GLU A 23 -17.95 -11.42 45.82
N GLU A 24 -18.32 -10.36 46.53
CA GLU A 24 -18.67 -9.06 45.93
C GLU A 24 -17.43 -8.34 45.41
N ILE A 25 -16.31 -8.43 46.14
CA ILE A 25 -15.00 -7.92 45.71
C ILE A 25 -14.54 -8.63 44.43
N GLU A 26 -14.68 -9.95 44.36
CA GLU A 26 -14.30 -10.72 43.17
C GLU A 26 -15.19 -10.40 41.97
N LYS A 27 -16.51 -10.25 42.17
CA LYS A 27 -17.43 -9.80 41.12
C LYS A 27 -17.05 -8.41 40.59
N GLN A 28 -16.69 -7.46 41.47
CA GLN A 28 -16.23 -6.13 41.05
C GLN A 28 -14.94 -6.21 40.25
N ARG A 29 -13.96 -7.01 40.67
CA ARG A 29 -12.71 -7.24 39.93
C ARG A 29 -12.98 -7.79 38.53
N LEU A 30 -13.89 -8.76 38.42
CA LEU A 30 -14.22 -9.41 37.15
C LEU A 30 -14.97 -8.47 36.20
N ILE A 31 -15.80 -7.55 36.72
CA ILE A 31 -16.45 -6.50 35.92
C ILE A 31 -15.43 -5.49 35.42
N VAL A 32 -14.54 -5.00 36.29
CA VAL A 32 -13.49 -4.04 35.92
C VAL A 32 -12.54 -4.63 34.88
N GLU A 33 -12.14 -5.90 35.04
CA GLU A 33 -11.30 -6.59 34.07
C GLU A 33 -12.00 -6.75 32.71
N LYS A 34 -13.28 -7.13 32.70
CA LYS A 34 -14.07 -7.20 31.46
C LYS A 34 -14.17 -5.83 30.78
N GLN A 35 -14.45 -4.78 31.54
CA GLN A 35 -14.52 -3.41 31.01
C GLN A 35 -13.17 -2.97 30.43
N ARG A 36 -12.06 -3.32 31.07
CA ARG A 36 -10.72 -3.05 30.56
C ARG A 36 -10.48 -3.76 29.23
N ILE A 37 -10.79 -5.06 29.15
CA ILE A 37 -10.62 -5.86 27.92
C ILE A 37 -11.51 -5.33 26.79
N GLU A 38 -12.76 -4.97 27.08
CA GLU A 38 -13.68 -4.39 26.09
C GLU A 38 -13.18 -3.03 25.58
N PHE A 39 -12.66 -2.19 26.48
CA PHE A 39 -12.08 -0.90 26.13
C PHE A 39 -10.83 -1.06 25.26
N GLU A 40 -9.91 -1.96 25.63
CA GLU A 40 -8.70 -2.26 24.85
C GLU A 40 -9.06 -2.79 23.45
N ARG A 41 -10.04 -3.69 23.35
CA ARG A 41 -10.52 -4.21 22.07
C ARG A 41 -11.13 -3.12 21.20
N ALA A 42 -11.95 -2.24 21.78
CA ALA A 42 -12.56 -1.13 21.06
C ALA A 42 -11.48 -0.17 20.53
N GLU A 43 -10.45 0.12 21.31
CA GLU A 43 -9.37 1.01 20.88
C GLU A 43 -8.49 0.37 19.79
N GLU A 44 -8.19 -0.93 19.88
CA GLU A 44 -7.51 -1.66 18.82
C GLU A 44 -8.31 -1.64 17.50
N GLU A 45 -9.63 -1.82 17.58
CA GLU A 45 -10.49 -1.82 16.39
C GLU A 45 -10.59 -0.43 15.76
N ARG A 46 -10.66 0.63 16.59
CA ARG A 46 -10.58 2.02 16.11
C ARG A 46 -9.24 2.30 15.43
N LEU A 47 -8.13 1.89 16.03
CA LEU A 47 -6.81 2.09 15.45
C LEU A 47 -6.66 1.34 14.12
N LYS A 48 -7.17 0.10 14.03
CA LYS A 48 -7.17 -0.68 12.78
C LYS A 48 -7.96 0.03 11.68
N GLN A 49 -9.15 0.55 11.99
CA GLN A 49 -9.96 1.31 11.03
C GLN A 49 -9.27 2.60 10.58
N GLU A 50 -8.61 3.32 11.50
CA GLU A 50 -7.85 4.53 11.15
C GLU A 50 -6.66 4.21 10.22
N ILE A 51 -5.93 3.13 10.49
CA ILE A 51 -4.84 2.67 9.63
C ILE A 51 -5.39 2.27 8.26
N GLU A 52 -6.45 1.46 8.20
CA GLU A 52 -7.03 0.99 6.94
C GLU A 52 -7.56 2.14 6.09
N THR A 53 -8.22 3.13 6.70
CA THR A 53 -8.70 4.32 5.99
C THR A 53 -7.56 5.19 5.47
N ALA A 54 -6.50 5.38 6.28
CA ALA A 54 -5.30 6.12 5.86
C ALA A 54 -4.56 5.40 4.71
N GLU A 55 -4.44 4.07 4.77
CA GLU A 55 -3.85 3.25 3.71
C GLU A 55 -4.69 3.30 2.43
N ALA A 56 -6.02 3.22 2.54
CA ALA A 56 -6.92 3.32 1.41
C ALA A 56 -6.81 4.70 0.73
N GLU A 57 -6.74 5.79 1.49
CA GLU A 57 -6.55 7.12 0.93
C GLU A 57 -5.17 7.27 0.26
N ARG A 58 -4.11 6.77 0.91
CA ARG A 58 -2.76 6.75 0.33
C ARG A 58 -2.73 5.98 -0.99
N ASN A 59 -3.32 4.79 -1.03
CA ASN A 59 -3.38 3.96 -2.23
C ASN A 59 -4.19 4.65 -3.33
N ARG A 60 -5.30 5.33 -2.99
CA ARG A 60 -6.07 6.13 -3.94
C ARG A 60 -5.21 7.23 -4.56
N ARG A 61 -4.50 8.01 -3.75
CA ARG A 61 -3.62 9.08 -4.24
C ARG A 61 -2.48 8.56 -5.11
N ILE A 62 -1.88 7.43 -4.74
CA ILE A 62 -0.84 6.79 -5.55
C ILE A 62 -1.39 6.35 -6.90
N LYS A 63 -2.59 5.76 -6.93
CA LYS A 63 -3.25 5.35 -8.17
C LYS A 63 -3.55 6.56 -9.06
N GLU A 64 -4.15 7.61 -8.51
CA GLU A 64 -4.43 8.85 -9.25
C GLU A 64 -3.15 9.49 -9.79
N TRP A 65 -2.07 9.49 -9.01
CA TRP A 65 -0.78 10.01 -9.45
C TRP A 65 -0.19 9.19 -10.59
N LYS A 66 -0.23 7.86 -10.47
CA LYS A 66 0.27 6.94 -11.48
C LYS A 66 -0.48 7.09 -12.82
N GLU A 67 -1.81 7.18 -12.77
CA GLU A 67 -2.62 7.41 -13.97
C GLU A 67 -2.28 8.74 -14.66
N LYS A 68 -2.07 9.81 -13.88
CA LYS A 68 -1.63 11.11 -14.43
C LYS A 68 -0.24 11.02 -15.06
N GLN A 69 0.68 10.32 -14.42
CA GLN A 69 2.03 10.14 -14.94
C GLN A 69 2.03 9.34 -16.25
N GLU A 70 1.30 8.24 -16.32
CA GLU A 70 1.16 7.43 -17.56
C GLU A 70 0.53 8.26 -18.70
N ALA A 71 -0.45 9.12 -18.39
CA ALA A 71 -1.03 10.02 -19.37
C ALA A 71 -0.02 11.04 -19.91
N LEU A 72 0.81 11.62 -19.03
CA LEU A 72 1.87 12.57 -19.42
C LEU A 72 2.96 11.89 -20.26
N GLU A 73 3.45 10.71 -19.83
CA GLU A 73 4.46 9.95 -20.58
C GLU A 73 3.98 9.64 -22.01
N LYS A 74 2.70 9.27 -22.15
CA LYS A 74 2.09 9.02 -23.46
C LYS A 74 2.00 10.29 -24.31
N GLU A 75 1.62 11.42 -23.71
CA GLU A 75 1.55 12.70 -24.43
C GLU A 75 2.95 13.15 -24.89
N GLU A 76 3.97 12.99 -24.05
CA GLU A 76 5.37 13.26 -24.39
C GLU A 76 5.85 12.36 -25.55
N GLU A 77 5.55 11.06 -25.50
CA GLU A 77 5.89 10.13 -26.58
C GLU A 77 5.18 10.50 -27.90
N ASP A 78 3.90 10.85 -27.84
CA ASP A 78 3.13 11.27 -29.01
C ASP A 78 3.67 12.57 -29.61
N LEU A 79 4.11 13.52 -28.80
CA LEU A 79 4.76 14.75 -29.25
C LEU A 79 6.10 14.45 -29.92
N LEU A 80 6.96 13.66 -29.28
CA LEU A 80 8.25 13.25 -29.86
C LEU A 80 8.06 12.50 -31.18
N ASN A 81 7.06 11.62 -31.27
CA ASN A 81 6.72 10.91 -32.50
C ASN A 81 6.28 11.87 -33.61
N LYS A 82 5.48 12.90 -33.31
CA LYS A 82 5.07 13.93 -34.26
C LYS A 82 6.26 14.77 -34.73
N GLU A 83 7.13 15.17 -33.82
CA GLU A 83 8.35 15.92 -34.15
C GLU A 83 9.33 15.09 -35.01
N ALA A 84 9.38 13.78 -34.77
CA ALA A 84 10.20 12.86 -35.56
C ALA A 84 9.58 12.50 -36.92
N GLU A 85 8.28 12.74 -37.15
CA GLU A 85 7.58 12.31 -38.36
C GLU A 85 8.20 12.87 -39.66
N PRO A 86 8.60 14.16 -39.76
CA PRO A 86 9.26 14.67 -40.95
C PRO A 86 10.55 13.91 -41.29
N LEU A 87 11.36 13.58 -40.29
CA LEU A 87 12.58 12.78 -40.46
C LEU A 87 12.24 11.36 -40.90
N ARG A 88 11.27 10.71 -40.23
CA ARG A 88 10.80 9.36 -40.59
C ARG A 88 10.27 9.32 -42.02
N ALA A 89 9.50 10.33 -42.44
CA ALA A 89 9.00 10.46 -43.80
C ALA A 89 10.14 10.62 -44.81
N TYR A 90 11.15 11.44 -44.51
CA TYR A 90 12.33 11.59 -45.35
C TYR A 90 13.09 10.26 -45.51
N LEU A 91 13.41 9.58 -44.39
CA LEU A 91 14.09 8.29 -44.41
C LEU A 91 13.29 7.27 -45.24
N ARG A 92 11.97 7.17 -44.99
CA ARG A 92 11.06 6.25 -45.68
C ARG A 92 10.99 6.49 -47.18
N LYS A 93 11.01 7.75 -47.61
CA LYS A 93 10.91 8.13 -49.02
C LYS A 93 12.23 7.97 -49.76
N HIS A 94 13.34 8.35 -49.15
CA HIS A 94 14.62 8.49 -49.86
C HIS A 94 15.60 7.35 -49.59
N ILE A 95 15.69 6.87 -48.35
CA ILE A 95 16.75 5.94 -47.92
C ILE A 95 16.24 4.51 -47.88
N MET A 96 15.07 4.26 -47.28
CA MET A 96 14.53 2.91 -47.11
C MET A 96 14.39 2.11 -48.41
N PRO A 97 13.97 2.68 -49.56
CA PRO A 97 13.86 1.91 -50.80
C PRO A 97 15.20 1.44 -51.35
N VAL A 98 16.26 2.26 -51.21
CA VAL A 98 17.61 1.93 -51.66
C VAL A 98 18.23 0.89 -50.73
N LEU A 99 18.13 1.14 -49.42
CA LEU A 99 18.67 0.24 -48.40
C LEU A 99 18.00 -1.14 -48.45
N ALA A 100 16.67 -1.21 -48.60
CA ALA A 100 15.95 -2.48 -48.69
C ALA A 100 16.41 -3.32 -49.91
N LYS A 101 16.61 -2.68 -51.07
CA LYS A 101 17.15 -3.35 -52.26
C LYS A 101 18.59 -3.81 -52.04
N GLY A 102 19.45 -2.93 -51.50
CA GLY A 102 20.84 -3.27 -51.20
C GLY A 102 20.97 -4.44 -50.23
N LEU A 103 20.17 -4.44 -49.16
CA LEU A 103 20.12 -5.53 -48.17
C LEU A 103 19.65 -6.84 -48.81
N THR A 104 18.63 -6.79 -49.66
CA THR A 104 18.14 -7.97 -50.40
C THR A 104 19.25 -8.56 -51.28
N GLU A 105 19.96 -7.71 -52.02
CA GLU A 105 21.09 -8.15 -52.86
C GLU A 105 22.29 -8.65 -52.06
N CYS A 106 22.55 -8.05 -50.89
CA CYS A 106 23.61 -8.47 -49.98
C CYS A 106 23.34 -9.89 -49.45
N VAL A 107 22.10 -10.15 -49.01
CA VAL A 107 21.68 -11.50 -48.57
C VAL A 107 21.80 -12.52 -49.69
N ARG A 108 21.49 -12.13 -50.94
CA ARG A 108 21.58 -13.00 -52.12
C ARG A 108 23.03 -13.35 -52.48
N LYS A 109 23.92 -12.35 -52.49
CA LYS A 109 25.31 -12.52 -52.94
C LYS A 109 26.25 -13.02 -51.84
N ARG A 110 25.90 -12.81 -50.57
CA ARG A 110 26.72 -13.14 -49.39
C ARG A 110 28.20 -12.76 -49.59
N PRO A 111 28.49 -11.48 -49.83
CA PRO A 111 29.87 -11.00 -49.96
C PRO A 111 30.65 -11.24 -48.65
N ASP A 112 31.97 -11.36 -48.75
CA ASP A 112 32.85 -11.51 -47.58
C ASP A 112 32.79 -10.28 -46.67
N ASP A 113 32.60 -9.09 -47.24
CA ASP A 113 32.30 -7.85 -46.51
C ASP A 113 30.93 -7.27 -46.94
N PRO A 114 29.88 -7.44 -46.11
CA PRO A 114 28.54 -6.94 -46.42
C PRO A 114 28.39 -5.42 -46.29
N LEU A 115 29.23 -4.75 -45.48
CA LEU A 115 29.16 -3.29 -45.30
C LEU A 115 29.76 -2.58 -46.50
N ASP A 116 30.96 -2.99 -46.92
CA ASP A 116 31.61 -2.45 -48.11
C ASP A 116 30.79 -2.72 -49.38
N PHE A 117 30.17 -3.90 -49.47
CA PHE A 117 29.24 -4.21 -50.54
C PHE A 117 28.03 -3.26 -50.58
N LEU A 118 27.42 -2.94 -49.44
CA LEU A 118 26.28 -2.02 -49.37
C LEU A 118 26.67 -0.58 -49.72
N VAL A 119 27.87 -0.14 -49.32
CA VAL A 119 28.40 1.17 -49.69
C VAL A 119 28.67 1.25 -51.20
N SER A 120 29.17 0.17 -51.81
CA SER A 120 29.42 0.11 -53.27
C SER A 120 28.18 0.18 -54.15
N ILE A 121 26.98 -0.04 -53.59
CA ILE A 121 25.69 0.00 -54.29
C ILE A 121 25.13 1.44 -54.39
N TYR A 122 25.66 2.35 -53.58
CA TYR A 122 25.29 3.78 -53.57
C TYR A 122 26.17 4.59 -54.51
#